data_AF-A0A536B343-F1
#
_entry.id   AF-A0A536B343-F1
#
_cell.length_a   1.000
_cell.length_b   1.000
_cell.length_c   1.000
_cell.angle_alpha   90.00
_cell.angle_beta   90.00
_cell.angle_gamma   90.00
#
_symmetry.space_group_name_H-M   'P 1'
#
loop_
_entity.id
_entity.type
_entity.pdbx_description
1 polymer ?
#
loop_
_entity_poly.entity_id
_entity_poly.type
_entity_poly.pdbx_seq_one_letter_code
_entity_poly.pdbx_strand_id
1 'polypeptide(L)' 'MRAVELIERKRDGGTLTAEEIDHLVQGYTKGEIPDYQMSA' A
#
# COMPACT_ATOMS: atom_id res chain seq x y z
N MET A 1 3.03 0.78 -9.04
CA MET A 1 3.88 0.70 -7.83
C MET A 1 3.68 -0.65 -7.20
N ARG A 2 4.64 -1.17 -6.43
CA ARG A 2 4.40 -2.41 -5.66
C ARG A 2 3.94 -2.02 -4.26
N ALA A 3 2.89 -2.66 -3.74
CA ALA A 3 2.38 -2.40 -2.39
C ALA A 3 3.48 -2.52 -1.32
N VAL A 4 4.41 -3.46 -1.50
CA VAL A 4 5.58 -3.68 -0.62
C VAL A 4 6.42 -2.41 -0.45
N GLU A 5 6.68 -1.66 -1.53
CA GLU A 5 7.50 -0.44 -1.48
C GLU A 5 6.82 0.66 -0.65
N LEU A 6 5.49 0.72 -0.70
CA LEU A 6 4.70 1.68 0.08
C LEU A 6 4.65 1.30 1.56
N ILE A 7 4.57 0.00 1.87
CA ILE A 7 4.63 -0.54 3.23
C ILE A 7 6.00 -0.25 3.84
N GLU A 8 7.10 -0.51 3.12
CA GLU A 8 8.45 -0.21 3.60
C GLU A 8 8.62 1.28 3.90
N ARG A 9 8.17 2.16 2.99
CA ARG A 9 8.24 3.61 3.21
C ARG A 9 7.46 4.03 4.45
N LYS A 10 6.26 3.47 4.66
CA LYS A 10 5.44 3.80 5.82
C LYS A 10 6.04 3.27 7.12
N ARG A 11 6.60 2.06 7.11
CA ARG A 11 7.34 1.44 8.21
C ARG A 11 8.52 2.30 8.65
N ASP A 12 9.23 2.88 7.70
CA ASP A 12 10.41 3.71 7.97
C ASP A 12 10.03 5.16 8.35
N GLY A 13 8.74 5.45 8.58
CA GLY A 13 8.23 6.75 9.02
C GLY A 13 7.96 7.75 7.90
N GLY A 14 8.05 7.32 6.63
CA GLY A 14 7.76 8.14 5.47
C GLY A 14 6.27 8.47 5.31
N THR A 15 6.00 9.48 4.50
CA THR A 15 4.63 9.90 4.14
C THR A 15 4.29 9.36 2.75
N LEU A 16 3.04 8.92 2.59
CA LEU A 16 2.50 8.51 1.30
C LEU A 16 1.71 9.67 0.68
N THR A 17 1.75 9.77 -0.64
CA THR A 17 0.88 10.70 -1.37
C THR A 17 -0.57 10.18 -1.40
N ALA A 18 -1.51 11.04 -1.75
CA ALA A 18 -2.91 10.63 -1.94
C ALA A 18 -3.05 9.56 -3.04
N GLU A 19 -2.26 9.66 -4.11
CA GLU A 19 -2.26 8.71 -5.23
C GLU A 19 -1.72 7.33 -4.81
N GLU A 20 -0.71 7.30 -3.93
CA GLU A 20 -0.16 6.06 -3.38
C GLU A 20 -1.16 5.36 -2.45
N ILE A 21 -1.89 6.14 -1.66
CA ILE A 21 -2.97 5.62 -0.81
C ILE A 21 -4.11 5.09 -1.67
N ASP A 22 -4.54 5.82 -2.71
CA ASP A 22 -5.59 5.35 -3.62
C ASP A 22 -5.17 4.05 -4.32
N HIS A 23 -3.91 3.93 -4.72
CA HIS A 23 -3.39 2.69 -5.28
C HIS A 23 -3.52 1.49 -4.32
N LEU A 24 -3.20 1.66 -3.04
CA LEU A 24 -3.36 0.60 -2.03
C LEU A 24 -4.83 0.21 -1.84
N VAL A 25 -5.73 1.19 -1.76
CA VAL A 25 -7.17 0.95 -1.57
C VAL A 25 -7.78 0.27 -2.80
N GLN A 26 -7.48 0.76 -4.00
CA GLN A 26 -7.98 0.16 -5.25
C GLN A 26 -7.42 -1.24 -5.47
N GLY A 27 -6.13 -1.45 -5.19
CA GLY A 27 -5.51 -2.77 -5.32
C GLY A 27 -6.09 -3.78 -4.34
N TYR A 28 -6.34 -3.38 -3.08
CA TYR A 28 -6.95 -4.26 -2.08
C TYR A 28 -8.41 -4.60 -2.44
N THR A 29 -9.21 -3.60 -2.80
CA THR A 29 -10.62 -3.80 -3.17
C THR A 29 -10.82 -4.62 -4.45
N LYS A 30 -9.85 -4.62 -5.36
CA LYS A 30 -9.84 -5.47 -6.57
C LYS A 30 -9.27 -6.87 -6.35
N GLY A 31 -8.75 -7.18 -5.16
CA GLY A 31 -8.09 -8.45 -4.86
C GLY A 31 -6.69 -8.60 -5.48
N GLU A 32 -6.10 -7.51 -5.95
CA GLU A 32 -4.74 -7.49 -6.52
C GLU A 32 -3.67 -7.40 -5.42
N ILE A 33 -4.02 -6.80 -4.27
CA ILE A 33 -3.18 -6.75 -3.07
C ILE A 33 -3.77 -7.73 -2.05
N PRO A 34 -3.02 -8.77 -1.63
CA PRO A 34 -3.49 -9.72 -0.63
C PRO A 34 -3.53 -9.11 0.78
N ASP A 35 -4.44 -9.60 1.61
CA ASP A 35 -4.71 -9.11 2.98
C ASP A 35 -3.47 -9.02 3.87
N TYR A 36 -2.51 -9.93 3.71
CA TYR A 36 -1.28 -9.92 4.50
C TYR A 36 -0.37 -8.73 4.18
N GLN A 37 -0.44 -8.18 2.96
CA GLN A 37 0.27 -6.95 2.61
C GLN A 37 -0.45 -5.74 3.20
N MET A 38 -1.79 -5.72 3.18
CA MET A 38 -2.55 -4.60 3.70
C MET A 38 -2.55 -4.52 5.24
N SER A 39 -2.23 -5.63 5.92
CA SER A 39 -2.13 -5.72 7.38
C SER A 39 -0.73 -5.44 7.94
N ALA A 40 0.28 -5.27 7.08
CA ALA A 40 1.68 -5.05 7.44
C ALA A 40 1.98 -3.56 7.68
#